data_AF-A0A0B6XW92-F1
#
_entry.id   AF-A0A0B6XW92-F1
#
_cell.length_a   1.000
_cell.length_b   1.000
_cell.length_c   1.000
_cell.angle_alpha   90.00
_cell.angle_beta   90.00
_cell.angle_gamma   90.00
#
_symmetry.space_group_name_H-M   'P 1'
#
loop_
_entity.id
_entity.type
_entity.pdbx_description
1 polymer ?
#
loop_
_entity_poly.entity_id
_entity_poly.type
_entity_poly.pdbx_seq_one_letter_code
_entity_poly.pdbx_strand_id
1 'polypeptide(L)'
;DEETSGDIGRVSYEEFLDYIRKGIIPDSLTRSELLIFRKRAKNFQLTKGIIYFNPAKRHNVKPRKVLWTEAERQDAIKESHGDQHAAQAVMMDFLKKHFFWQGMAEDVEQFLVSCCQSKLTTDKNTDEDNERRHPLLEAKIKVFQDYFAGKNICPKQESLDSLFLKKEDITSPLRDLVAAAMESARLTISNLSSTDATSAQET
;
A
#
# COMPACT_ATOMS: atom_id res chain seq x y z
N ASP A 1 34.16 -5.09 3.15
CA ASP A 1 32.85 -4.86 3.79
C ASP A 1 32.63 -3.36 3.89
N GLU A 2 32.08 -2.77 2.83
CA GLU A 2 31.63 -1.37 2.85
C GLU A 2 30.28 -1.37 3.56
N GLU A 3 30.28 -1.02 4.85
CA GLU A 3 29.05 -0.65 5.55
C GLU A 3 28.46 0.58 4.85
N THR A 4 27.53 0.34 3.93
CA THR A 4 26.81 1.39 3.24
C THR A 4 25.98 2.16 4.26
N SER A 5 26.49 3.34 4.63
CA SER A 5 25.93 4.24 5.63
C SER A 5 24.61 4.84 5.14
N GLY A 6 23.55 4.05 5.15
CA GLY A 6 22.21 4.57 4.97
C GLY A 6 21.85 5.39 6.19
N ASP A 7 21.99 6.72 6.15
CA ASP A 7 20.93 7.59 6.71
C ASP A 7 21.23 9.09 6.57
N ILE A 8 22.49 9.54 6.60
CA ILE A 8 22.78 11.00 6.64
C ILE A 8 23.95 11.40 5.74
N GLY A 9 24.15 10.64 4.67
CA GLY A 9 25.30 10.78 3.77
C GLY A 9 26.46 9.90 4.22
N ARG A 10 27.69 10.38 4.04
CA ARG A 10 28.94 9.65 4.37
C ARG A 10 29.32 9.68 5.86
N VAL A 11 28.44 10.15 6.73
CA VAL A 11 28.74 10.36 8.16
C VAL A 11 28.50 9.07 8.92
N SER A 12 29.43 8.68 9.78
CA SER A 12 29.27 7.51 10.65
C SER A 12 28.24 7.77 11.76
N TYR A 13 27.70 6.70 12.35
CA TYR A 13 26.76 6.84 13.47
C TYR A 13 27.40 7.57 14.66
N GLU A 14 28.67 7.31 14.95
CA GLU A 14 29.41 7.93 16.05
C GLU A 14 29.65 9.42 15.81
N GLU A 15 30.09 9.80 14.59
CA GLU A 15 30.24 11.19 14.19
C GLU A 15 28.90 11.94 14.29
N PHE A 16 27.80 11.28 13.91
CA PHE A 16 26.47 11.87 14.01
C PHE A 16 26.02 12.04 15.47
N LEU A 17 26.30 11.06 16.33
CA LEU A 17 26.05 11.17 17.77
C LEU A 17 26.85 12.31 18.39
N ASP A 18 28.13 12.45 18.03
CA ASP A 18 28.99 13.53 18.52
C ASP A 18 28.51 14.90 18.01
N TYR A 19 28.00 14.99 16.78
CA TYR A 19 27.36 16.20 16.29
C TYR A 19 26.12 16.57 17.11
N ILE A 20 25.21 15.62 17.36
CA ILE A 20 23.96 15.91 18.10
C ILE A 20 24.23 16.20 19.58
N ARG A 21 25.20 15.51 20.21
CA ARG A 21 25.52 15.65 21.64
C ARG A 21 26.42 16.84 21.92
N LYS A 22 27.51 16.99 21.18
CA LYS A 22 28.60 17.95 21.45
C LYS A 22 28.62 19.11 20.44
N GLY A 23 27.91 18.99 19.31
CA GLY A 23 27.98 19.98 18.24
C GLY A 23 29.23 19.87 17.36
N ILE A 24 29.99 18.77 17.46
CA ILE A 24 31.21 18.56 16.69
C ILE A 24 30.84 18.30 15.23
N ILE A 25 31.37 19.10 14.32
CA ILE A 25 31.11 18.98 12.88
C ILE A 25 32.00 17.87 12.32
N PRO A 26 31.46 16.93 11.52
CA PRO A 26 32.27 15.91 10.87
C PRO A 26 33.14 16.52 9.78
N ASP A 27 34.44 16.21 9.80
CA ASP A 27 35.43 16.66 8.80
C ASP A 27 35.33 15.87 7.49
N SER A 28 34.60 14.76 7.49
CA SER A 28 34.37 13.88 6.35
C SER A 28 33.50 14.51 5.25
N LEU A 29 32.86 15.66 5.53
CA LEU A 29 31.90 16.30 4.63
C LEU A 29 32.46 17.52 3.90
N THR A 30 32.14 17.62 2.62
CA THR A 30 32.35 18.86 1.85
C THR A 30 31.40 19.97 2.29
N ARG A 31 31.70 21.22 1.92
CA ARG A 31 30.89 22.39 2.31
C ARG A 31 29.42 22.28 1.92
N SER A 32 29.11 21.75 0.74
CA SER A 32 27.73 21.56 0.25
C SER A 32 27.01 20.46 1.02
N GLU A 33 27.66 19.32 1.25
CA GLU A 33 27.10 18.20 2.02
C GLU A 33 26.83 18.59 3.46
N LEU A 34 27.71 19.38 4.07
CA LEU A 34 27.57 19.89 5.42
C LEU A 34 26.35 20.82 5.59
N LEU A 35 25.98 21.59 4.56
CA LEU A 35 24.74 22.37 4.58
C LEU A 35 23.50 21.47 4.60
N ILE A 36 23.51 20.40 3.78
CA ILE A 36 22.42 19.42 3.72
C ILE A 36 22.34 18.66 5.05
N PHE A 37 23.48 18.20 5.57
CA PHE A 37 23.61 17.53 6.85
C PHE A 37 23.03 18.37 7.99
N ARG A 38 23.45 19.63 8.12
CA ARG A 38 22.91 20.55 9.14
C ARG A 38 21.40 20.75 9.00
N LYS A 39 20.88 20.84 7.77
CA LYS A 39 19.44 20.99 7.53
C LYS A 39 18.68 19.74 7.98
N ARG A 40 19.20 18.54 7.69
CA ARG A 40 18.60 17.26 8.07
C ARG A 40 18.69 17.01 9.57
N ALA A 41 19.86 17.25 10.17
CA ALA A 41 20.14 17.01 11.58
C ALA A 41 19.18 17.73 12.54
N LYS A 42 18.59 18.87 12.12
CA LYS A 42 17.57 19.59 12.90
C LYS A 42 16.34 18.76 13.24
N ASN A 43 16.03 17.74 12.44
CA ASN A 43 14.87 16.87 12.62
C ASN A 43 15.17 15.70 13.55
N PHE A 44 16.41 15.55 14.00
CA PHE A 44 16.80 14.46 14.88
C PHE A 44 16.93 14.95 16.33
N GLN A 45 16.65 14.05 17.26
CA GLN A 45 16.80 14.29 18.69
C GLN A 45 17.50 13.09 19.34
N LEU A 46 18.34 13.36 20.32
CA LEU A 46 18.97 12.31 21.12
C LEU A 46 18.15 12.08 22.38
N THR A 47 17.79 10.83 22.65
CA THR A 47 17.06 10.45 23.86
C THR A 47 17.64 9.15 24.39
N LYS A 48 18.18 9.17 25.62
CA LYS A 48 18.82 8.00 26.26
C LYS A 48 19.93 7.35 25.41
N GLY A 49 20.67 8.14 24.65
CA GLY A 49 21.75 7.65 23.77
C GLY A 49 21.26 7.07 22.42
N ILE A 50 19.96 7.07 22.17
CA ILE A 50 19.36 6.62 20.91
C ILE A 50 18.87 7.83 20.13
N ILE A 51 19.10 7.80 18.82
CA ILE A 51 18.66 8.85 17.92
C ILE A 51 17.22 8.59 17.49
N TYR A 52 16.41 9.63 17.58
CA TYR A 52 15.04 9.63 17.09
C TYR A 52 14.83 10.68 16.01
N PHE A 53 14.02 10.34 15.02
CA PHE A 53 13.60 11.23 13.95
C PHE A 53 12.24 11.87 14.28
N ASN A 54 12.18 13.19 14.18
CA ASN A 54 11.00 14.00 14.38
C ASN A 54 10.85 15.02 13.22
N PRO A 55 10.13 14.65 12.15
CA PRO A 55 10.10 15.43 10.91
C PRO A 55 9.46 16.81 11.04
N ALA A 56 8.67 17.06 12.07
CA ALA A 56 7.88 18.28 12.17
C ALA A 56 7.92 18.97 13.54
N LYS A 57 8.67 18.42 14.51
CA LYS A 57 8.69 18.88 15.93
C LYS A 57 7.30 19.22 16.47
N ARG A 58 6.26 18.56 15.96
CA ARG A 58 4.88 18.78 16.38
C ARG A 58 4.67 18.00 17.67
N HIS A 59 4.06 18.64 18.66
CA HIS A 59 3.77 18.02 19.96
C HIS A 59 2.93 16.74 19.87
N ASN A 60 2.15 16.56 18.80
CA ASN A 60 1.24 15.43 18.62
C ASN A 60 1.87 14.22 17.90
N VAL A 61 3.07 14.36 17.33
CA VAL A 61 3.71 13.25 16.59
C VAL A 61 4.77 12.61 17.46
N LYS A 62 4.61 11.31 17.75
CA LYS A 62 5.62 10.55 18.47
C LYS A 62 6.90 10.47 17.65
N PRO A 63 8.07 10.71 18.28
CA PRO A 63 9.35 10.58 17.60
C PRO A 63 9.62 9.12 17.24
N ARG A 64 10.22 8.88 16.08
CA ARG A 64 10.48 7.53 15.53
C ARG A 64 11.91 7.13 15.81
N LYS A 65 12.17 5.90 16.25
CA LYS A 65 13.52 5.41 16.47
C LYS A 65 14.24 5.28 15.13
N VAL A 66 15.47 5.80 15.03
CA VAL A 66 16.28 5.64 13.83
C VAL A 66 16.98 4.28 13.86
N LEU A 67 16.91 3.52 12.77
CA LEU A 67 17.58 2.22 12.63
C LEU A 67 18.75 2.34 11.65
N TRP A 68 19.96 2.19 12.16
CA TRP A 68 21.17 2.48 11.37
C TRP A 68 21.73 1.25 10.69
N THR A 69 21.76 0.11 11.40
CA THR A 69 22.33 -1.12 10.88
C THR A 69 21.32 -1.88 10.02
N GLU A 70 21.82 -2.60 9.01
CA GLU A 70 20.96 -3.45 8.18
C GLU A 70 20.30 -4.55 9.01
N ALA A 71 21.02 -5.14 9.96
CA ALA A 71 20.48 -6.15 10.86
C ALA A 71 19.26 -5.63 11.63
N GLU A 72 19.35 -4.45 12.26
CA GLU A 72 18.22 -3.84 12.97
C GLU A 72 17.02 -3.57 12.04
N ARG A 73 17.28 -3.14 10.80
CA ARG A 73 16.22 -2.90 9.81
C ARG A 73 15.52 -4.21 9.43
N GLN A 74 16.30 -5.24 9.12
CA GLN A 74 15.75 -6.55 8.76
C GLN A 74 14.94 -7.15 9.91
N ASP A 75 15.41 -7.03 11.15
CA ASP A 75 14.68 -7.51 12.32
C ASP A 75 13.34 -6.78 12.49
N ALA A 76 13.33 -5.45 12.37
CA ALA A 76 12.10 -4.67 12.43
C ALA A 76 11.12 -5.00 11.28
N ILE A 77 11.64 -5.25 10.07
CA ILE A 77 10.82 -5.65 8.92
C ILE A 77 10.22 -7.04 9.17
N LYS A 78 11.01 -8.02 9.62
CA LYS A 78 10.53 -9.38 9.96
C LYS A 78 9.46 -9.34 11.05
N GLU A 79 9.69 -8.57 12.11
CA GLU A 79 8.70 -8.37 13.18
C GLU A 79 7.40 -7.78 12.64
N SER A 80 7.47 -6.80 11.74
CA SER A 80 6.29 -6.17 11.14
C SER A 80 5.54 -7.08 10.16
N HIS A 81 6.25 -8.01 9.52
CA HIS A 81 5.68 -8.96 8.56
C HIS A 81 4.89 -10.07 9.27
N GLY A 82 5.43 -10.55 10.38
CA GLY A 82 4.84 -11.61 11.22
C GLY A 82 4.57 -12.92 10.47
N ASP A 83 3.88 -13.85 11.14
CA ASP A 83 3.52 -15.15 10.57
C ASP A 83 2.36 -15.05 9.56
N GLN A 84 1.62 -13.93 9.58
CA GLN A 84 0.42 -13.72 8.76
C GLN A 84 0.72 -13.11 7.39
N HIS A 85 1.98 -12.84 7.05
CA HIS A 85 2.40 -12.19 5.81
C HIS A 85 1.62 -10.90 5.52
N ALA A 86 1.80 -9.91 6.39
CA ALA A 86 1.11 -8.63 6.24
C ALA A 86 1.39 -7.97 4.87
N ALA A 87 0.38 -7.33 4.29
CA ALA A 87 0.54 -6.59 3.05
C ALA A 87 1.48 -5.38 3.25
N GLN A 88 2.17 -4.97 2.18
CA GLN A 88 3.13 -3.85 2.20
C GLN A 88 2.59 -2.59 2.87
N ALA A 89 1.34 -2.21 2.57
CA ALA A 89 0.73 -1.03 3.15
C ALA A 89 0.63 -1.11 4.69
N VAL A 90 0.26 -2.27 5.22
CA VAL A 90 0.11 -2.52 6.65
C VAL A 90 1.48 -2.48 7.34
N MET A 91 2.48 -3.14 6.76
CA MET A 91 3.86 -3.12 7.26
C MET A 91 4.41 -1.69 7.28
N MET A 92 4.26 -0.94 6.18
CA MET A 92 4.74 0.43 6.09
C MET A 92 4.06 1.34 7.11
N ASP A 93 2.76 1.17 7.36
CA ASP A 93 2.04 1.95 8.36
C ASP A 93 2.50 1.64 9.79
N PHE A 94 2.81 0.37 10.08
CA PHE A 94 3.41 -0.02 11.36
C PHE A 94 4.82 0.56 11.51
N LEU A 95 5.70 0.34 10.54
CA LEU A 95 7.08 0.79 10.58
C LEU A 95 7.18 2.32 10.66
N LYS A 96 6.39 3.07 9.88
CA LYS A 96 6.36 4.54 9.95
C LYS A 96 5.88 5.09 11.29
N LYS A 97 5.19 4.31 12.13
CA LYS A 97 4.78 4.76 13.47
C LYS A 97 5.93 4.68 14.48
N HIS A 98 6.80 3.68 14.35
CA HIS A 98 7.79 3.35 15.37
C HIS A 98 9.23 3.67 14.95
N PHE A 99 9.53 3.51 13.66
CA PHE A 99 10.89 3.51 13.14
C PHE A 99 11.06 4.49 11.98
N PHE A 100 12.31 4.81 11.67
CA PHE A 100 12.70 5.61 10.53
C PHE A 100 14.08 5.19 10.05
N TRP A 101 14.23 5.09 8.73
CA TRP A 101 15.51 5.06 8.03
C TRP A 101 15.26 5.45 6.57
N GLN A 102 16.27 5.99 5.90
CA GLN A 102 16.20 6.26 4.48
C GLN A 102 16.13 4.94 3.68
N GLY A 103 15.26 4.87 2.66
CA GLY A 103 15.10 3.66 1.85
C GLY A 103 14.12 2.63 2.43
N MET A 104 13.44 2.92 3.54
CA MET A 104 12.46 2.01 4.17
C MET A 104 11.48 1.33 3.20
N ALA A 105 10.95 2.06 2.22
CA ALA A 105 10.01 1.48 1.26
C ALA A 105 10.68 0.45 0.33
N GLU A 106 11.91 0.72 -0.10
CA GLU A 106 12.70 -0.16 -0.98
C GLU A 106 13.11 -1.43 -0.23
N ASP A 107 13.57 -1.31 1.01
CA ASP A 107 13.94 -2.45 1.85
C ASP A 107 12.74 -3.38 2.09
N VAL A 108 11.56 -2.81 2.38
CA VAL A 108 10.33 -3.59 2.57
C VAL A 108 9.89 -4.26 1.27
N GLU A 109 10.01 -3.58 0.13
CA GLU A 109 9.70 -4.18 -1.17
C GLU A 109 10.63 -5.35 -1.49
N GLN A 110 11.94 -5.18 -1.31
CA GLN A 110 12.92 -6.25 -1.50
C GLN A 110 12.65 -7.44 -0.58
N PHE A 111 12.31 -7.18 0.69
CA PHE A 111 11.93 -8.23 1.63
C PHE A 111 10.69 -8.98 1.18
N LEU A 112 9.63 -8.27 0.75
CA LEU A 112 8.40 -8.91 0.28
C LEU A 112 8.61 -9.72 -1.00
N VAL A 113 9.44 -9.25 -1.92
CA VAL A 113 9.83 -9.99 -3.12
C VAL A 113 10.48 -11.32 -2.72
N SER A 114 11.45 -11.30 -1.81
CA SER A 114 12.12 -12.53 -1.36
C SER A 114 11.19 -13.47 -0.58
N CYS A 115 10.30 -12.94 0.26
CA CYS A 115 9.37 -13.73 1.08
C CYS A 115 8.21 -14.34 0.26
N CYS A 116 7.66 -13.61 -0.70
CA CYS A 116 6.56 -14.11 -1.53
C CYS A 116 7.05 -15.06 -2.63
N GLN A 117 8.28 -14.86 -3.14
CA GLN A 117 8.89 -15.79 -4.09
C GLN A 117 9.19 -17.16 -3.46
N SER A 118 9.52 -17.21 -2.17
CA SER A 118 9.80 -18.49 -1.49
C SER A 118 8.58 -19.40 -1.34
N LYS A 119 7.35 -18.85 -1.41
CA LYS A 119 6.11 -19.66 -1.39
C LYS A 119 5.76 -20.29 -2.73
N LEU A 120 6.18 -19.68 -3.85
CA LEU A 120 5.99 -20.27 -5.18
C LEU A 120 6.86 -21.52 -5.41
N THR A 121 7.89 -21.72 -4.58
CA THR A 121 8.78 -22.89 -4.66
C THR A 121 8.51 -23.94 -3.59
N THR A 122 7.68 -23.66 -2.56
CA THR A 122 7.33 -24.64 -1.51
C THR A 122 5.95 -25.26 -1.67
N ASP A 123 5.07 -24.71 -2.52
CA ASP A 123 3.76 -25.31 -2.86
C ASP A 123 3.73 -25.98 -4.25
N LYS A 124 4.87 -26.51 -4.73
CA LYS A 124 4.92 -27.36 -5.93
C LYS A 124 5.27 -28.79 -5.57
N ASN A 125 4.35 -29.42 -4.85
CA ASN A 125 4.19 -30.89 -4.79
C ASN A 125 2.70 -31.25 -5.02
N THR A 126 2.06 -30.55 -5.94
CA THR A 126 0.84 -30.99 -6.63
C THR A 126 0.95 -30.58 -8.09
N ASP A 127 1.85 -31.28 -8.79
CA ASP A 127 1.92 -31.30 -10.25
C ASP A 127 0.70 -32.06 -10.82
N GLU A 128 -0.51 -31.48 -10.84
CA GLU A 128 -1.60 -32.00 -11.70
C GLU A 128 -2.60 -30.95 -12.24
N ASP A 129 -2.67 -29.72 -11.71
CA ASP A 129 -3.73 -28.77 -12.14
C ASP A 129 -3.31 -27.68 -13.14
N ASN A 130 -2.02 -27.60 -13.52
CA ASN A 130 -1.55 -26.62 -14.52
C ASN A 130 -1.82 -27.05 -15.98
N GLU A 131 -2.46 -28.21 -16.18
CA GLU A 131 -2.84 -28.75 -17.49
C GLU A 131 -4.31 -28.48 -17.85
N ARG A 132 -4.86 -27.38 -17.35
CA ARG A 132 -6.10 -26.77 -17.88
C ARG A 132 -5.81 -25.39 -18.44
N ARG A 133 -4.90 -25.31 -19.41
CA ARG A 133 -4.89 -24.20 -20.37
C ARG A 133 -6.22 -24.22 -21.09
N HIS A 134 -7.13 -23.37 -20.61
CA HIS A 134 -8.52 -23.34 -21.01
C HIS A 134 -8.60 -23.04 -22.53
N PRO A 135 -9.08 -23.97 -23.38
CA PRO A 135 -9.07 -23.82 -24.85
C PRO A 135 -9.74 -22.51 -25.32
N LEU A 136 -10.71 -22.01 -24.54
CA LEU A 136 -11.38 -20.74 -24.82
C LEU A 136 -10.49 -19.51 -24.70
N LEU A 137 -9.48 -19.51 -23.83
CA LEU A 137 -8.58 -18.35 -23.68
C LEU A 137 -7.61 -18.27 -24.86
N GLU A 138 -7.11 -19.41 -25.29
CA GLU A 138 -6.23 -19.53 -26.46
C GLU A 138 -6.98 -19.19 -27.76
N ALA A 139 -8.25 -19.62 -27.89
CA ALA A 139 -9.12 -19.20 -28.97
C ALA A 139 -9.37 -17.68 -28.99
N LYS A 140 -9.58 -17.05 -27.82
CA LYS A 140 -9.76 -15.60 -27.71
C LYS A 140 -8.51 -14.81 -28.09
N ILE A 141 -7.33 -15.26 -27.63
CA ILE A 141 -6.05 -14.65 -27.99
C ILE A 141 -5.83 -14.73 -29.51
N LYS A 142 -6.16 -15.88 -30.11
CA LYS A 142 -6.04 -16.08 -31.55
C LYS A 142 -6.97 -15.17 -32.37
N VAL A 143 -8.23 -15.03 -31.96
CA VAL A 143 -9.19 -14.11 -32.62
C VAL A 143 -8.68 -12.66 -32.57
N PHE A 144 -8.13 -12.23 -31.43
CA PHE A 144 -7.52 -10.90 -31.30
C PHE A 144 -6.31 -10.71 -32.21
N GLN A 145 -5.42 -11.71 -32.27
CA GLN A 145 -4.24 -11.67 -33.15
C GLN A 145 -4.63 -11.63 -34.63
N ASP A 146 -5.63 -12.41 -35.05
CA ASP A 146 -6.12 -12.44 -36.43
C ASP A 146 -6.76 -11.09 -36.84
N TYR A 147 -7.46 -10.41 -35.93
CA TYR A 147 -8.02 -9.07 -36.14
C TYR A 147 -6.92 -8.02 -36.42
N PHE A 148 -5.89 -7.95 -35.58
CA PHE A 148 -4.79 -7.00 -35.76
C PHE A 148 -3.87 -7.36 -36.94
N ALA A 149 -3.77 -8.64 -37.29
CA ALA A 149 -3.04 -9.12 -38.47
C ALA A 149 -3.80 -8.86 -39.80
N GLY A 150 -4.98 -8.24 -39.75
CA GLY A 150 -5.77 -7.91 -40.94
C GLY A 150 -6.40 -9.12 -41.63
N LYS A 151 -6.44 -10.28 -40.97
CA LYS A 151 -7.13 -11.46 -41.48
C LYS A 151 -8.63 -11.28 -41.19
N ASN A 152 -9.45 -11.29 -42.24
CA ASN A 152 -10.91 -11.06 -42.23
C ASN A 152 -11.37 -9.60 -42.06
N ILE A 153 -10.74 -8.64 -42.76
CA ILE A 153 -11.32 -7.30 -42.88
C ILE A 153 -12.29 -7.29 -44.09
N CYS A 154 -13.55 -7.64 -43.77
CA CYS A 154 -14.82 -7.41 -44.51
C CYS A 154 -15.10 -8.24 -45.79
N PRO A 155 -16.36 -8.64 -46.08
CA PRO A 155 -17.58 -7.84 -45.83
C PRO A 155 -18.82 -8.65 -45.40
N LYS A 156 -19.30 -8.38 -44.19
CA LYS A 156 -20.72 -8.17 -43.85
C LYS A 156 -20.73 -7.84 -42.37
N GLN A 157 -21.53 -6.86 -42.03
CA GLN A 157 -21.68 -6.29 -40.70
C GLN A 157 -22.27 -7.35 -39.75
N GLU A 158 -21.46 -8.31 -39.33
CA GLU A 158 -21.77 -9.14 -38.18
C GLU A 158 -21.58 -8.27 -36.95
N SER A 159 -22.71 -7.99 -36.31
CA SER A 159 -22.81 -7.15 -35.13
C SER A 159 -21.80 -7.58 -34.06
N LEU A 160 -21.10 -6.61 -33.48
CA LEU A 160 -20.24 -6.76 -32.30
C LEU A 160 -20.98 -7.34 -31.08
N ASP A 161 -22.30 -7.51 -31.15
CA ASP A 161 -23.14 -8.15 -30.14
C ASP A 161 -22.77 -9.62 -29.86
N SER A 162 -21.97 -10.28 -30.71
CA SER A 162 -21.49 -11.64 -30.45
C SER A 162 -20.23 -11.70 -29.56
N LEU A 163 -19.50 -10.58 -29.42
CA LEU A 163 -18.33 -10.49 -28.53
C LEU A 163 -18.70 -10.23 -27.07
N PHE A 164 -19.89 -9.65 -26.86
CA PHE A 164 -20.49 -9.51 -25.55
C PHE A 164 -21.53 -10.62 -25.41
N LEU A 165 -21.25 -11.63 -24.59
CA LEU A 165 -22.29 -12.53 -24.13
C LEU A 165 -23.49 -11.67 -23.71
N LYS A 166 -24.64 -11.88 -24.37
CA LYS A 166 -25.93 -11.47 -23.81
C LYS A 166 -25.89 -11.89 -22.35
N LYS A 167 -26.18 -10.94 -21.46
CA LYS A 167 -26.48 -11.23 -20.06
C LYS A 167 -27.58 -12.28 -20.06
N GLU A 168 -27.19 -13.55 -20.05
CA GLU A 168 -28.04 -14.62 -19.58
C GLU A 168 -28.35 -14.30 -18.13
N ASP A 169 -29.62 -14.49 -17.81
CA ASP A 169 -30.26 -14.10 -16.58
C ASP A 169 -29.51 -14.65 -15.37
N ILE A 170 -28.59 -13.84 -14.84
CA ILE A 170 -28.32 -13.86 -13.41
C ILE A 170 -29.63 -13.39 -12.77
N THR A 171 -30.45 -14.36 -12.42
CA THR A 171 -31.52 -14.25 -11.43
C THR A 171 -30.90 -13.61 -10.20
N SER A 172 -31.01 -12.29 -10.17
CA SER A 172 -30.28 -11.44 -9.25
C SER A 172 -31.00 -11.41 -7.90
N PRO A 173 -30.28 -11.54 -6.78
CA PRO A 173 -30.72 -11.01 -5.47
C PRO A 173 -30.76 -9.47 -5.45
N LEU A 174 -30.35 -8.81 -6.54
CA LEU A 174 -30.09 -7.37 -6.63
C LEU A 174 -31.32 -6.55 -7.05
N ARG A 175 -32.37 -7.19 -7.61
CA ARG A 175 -33.68 -6.54 -7.82
C ARG A 175 -34.42 -6.26 -6.51
N ASP A 176 -34.09 -6.99 -5.45
CA ASP A 176 -34.77 -6.86 -4.15
C ASP A 176 -34.35 -5.60 -3.39
N LEU A 177 -33.11 -5.13 -3.54
CA LEU A 177 -32.67 -3.91 -2.85
C LEU A 177 -33.35 -2.65 -3.36
N VAL A 178 -33.59 -2.57 -4.68
CA VAL A 178 -34.24 -1.39 -5.28
C VAL A 178 -35.72 -1.37 -4.94
N ALA A 179 -36.38 -2.54 -4.96
CA ALA A 179 -37.77 -2.66 -4.50
C ALA A 179 -37.91 -2.32 -3.00
N ALA A 180 -37.05 -2.87 -2.15
CA ALA A 180 -37.03 -2.60 -0.71
C ALA A 180 -36.74 -1.12 -0.40
N ALA A 181 -35.85 -0.48 -1.16
CA ALA A 181 -35.57 0.96 -1.03
C ALA A 181 -36.78 1.82 -1.44
N MET A 182 -37.48 1.45 -2.51
CA MET A 182 -38.67 2.18 -2.96
C MET A 182 -39.87 2.00 -2.02
N GLU A 183 -40.01 0.84 -1.38
CA GLU A 183 -41.06 0.59 -0.39
C GLU A 183 -40.80 1.30 0.94
N SER A 184 -39.54 1.34 1.37
CA SER A 184 -39.11 2.11 2.56
C SER A 184 -39.35 3.62 2.38
N ALA A 185 -39.12 4.16 1.18
CA ALA A 185 -39.37 5.58 0.90
C ALA A 185 -40.86 5.94 0.92
N ARG A 186 -41.76 5.02 0.57
CA ARG A 186 -43.21 5.25 0.61
C ARG A 186 -43.75 5.35 2.04
N LEU A 187 -43.25 4.52 2.96
CA LEU A 187 -43.67 4.52 4.36
C LEU A 187 -43.25 5.81 5.09
N THR A 188 -42.12 6.41 4.70
CA THR A 188 -41.66 7.69 5.26
C THR A 188 -42.55 8.86 4.82
N ILE A 189 -43.06 8.83 3.58
CA ILE A 189 -43.92 9.89 3.05
C ILE A 189 -45.35 9.82 3.63
N SER A 190 -45.89 8.62 3.90
CA SER A 190 -47.20 8.47 4.56
C SER A 190 -47.20 8.90 6.03
N ASN A 191 -46.07 8.80 6.73
CA ASN A 191 -45.95 9.21 8.14
C ASN A 191 -45.79 10.73 8.32
N LEU A 192 -45.31 11.45 7.30
CA LEU A 192 -45.24 12.92 7.31
C LEU A 192 -46.61 13.59 7.06
N SER A 193 -47.54 12.91 6.40
CA SER A 193 -48.90 13.43 6.11
C SER A 193 -49.87 13.35 7.29
N SER A 194 -49.50 12.72 8.41
CA SER A 194 -50.41 12.50 9.56
C SER A 194 -50.09 13.36 10.80
N THR A 195 -49.18 14.34 10.71
CA THR A 195 -48.78 15.16 11.87
C THR A 195 -49.33 16.59 11.89
N ASP A 196 -50.07 17.02 10.86
CA ASP A 196 -50.77 18.31 10.84
C ASP A 196 -52.28 18.13 11.02
N ALA A 197 -52.71 17.64 12.19
CA ALA A 197 -54.13 17.65 12.54
C ALA A 197 -54.42 17.60 14.05
N THR A 198 -53.63 18.23 14.93
CA THR A 198 -54.14 18.55 16.29
C THR A 198 -53.36 19.69 16.96
N SER A 199 -53.68 20.94 16.62
CA SER A 199 -53.41 22.08 17.50
C SER A 199 -54.49 23.15 17.31
N ALA A 200 -55.62 22.91 17.95
CA ALA A 200 -56.58 23.96 18.27
C ALA A 200 -57.39 23.50 19.50
N GLN A 201 -57.59 24.44 20.44
CA GLN A 201 -58.33 24.34 21.71
C GLN A 201 -57.52 23.87 22.92
N GLU A 202 -57.08 24.82 23.75
CA GLU A 202 -57.82 25.14 24.98
C GLU A 202 -57.40 26.51 25.52
N THR A 203 -58.43 27.31 25.77
CA THR A 203 -58.47 28.60 26.48
C THR A 203 -58.48 28.39 27.98
#